data_AF-A0A7J8RWQ2-F1
#
_entry.id   AF-A0A7J8RWQ2-F1
#
_cell.length_a   1.000
_cell.length_b   1.000
_cell.length_c   1.000
_cell.angle_alpha   90.00
_cell.angle_beta   90.00
_cell.angle_gamma   90.00
#
_symmetry.space_group_name_H-M   'P 1'
#
loop_
_entity.id
_entity.type
_entity.pdbx_description
1 polymer ?
#
loop_
_entity_poly.entity_id
_entity_poly.type
_entity_poly.pdbx_seq_one_letter_code
_entity_poly.pdbx_strand_id
1 'polypeptide(L)'
;MVSTLIVLSLIITTARSFNGFGTTGDLTTRKRELAAFLAQTSHETTGGWPSAPDGPYAWRYCFIREQNNDQAYCLPGVWPCPRGRLYYGRGPFQLAYNFNYGQAGRDIGVDLINNPDLVATNPTISFKTAIWFWMTPQGNKPSSHNVIVGQWTPSAAERDAGWLPGYGVITNIINGELECGHGPDDRVADRIGFYRSPSQLYEKCRDAVFKCGNISIGYPFSGGDREPECGHPNLELRCDDFTNTTKIEIVGIKYKVLDIHHESRILRIAREDFINNGSCRPQIPIQDSILNSEPFVPGSRNTNLTLLYDCQSSSSLGIFPCNSSNYNNVSITTD
;
A
#
# COMPACT_ATOMS: atom_id res chain seq x y z
N MET A 1 17.14 1.14 6.92
CA MET A 1 16.40 0.98 5.65
C MET A 1 15.00 0.53 6.02
N VAL A 2 13.97 1.37 5.77
CA VAL A 2 12.59 0.91 5.94
C VAL A 2 12.33 -0.12 4.84
N SER A 3 11.86 -1.32 5.18
CA SER A 3 11.57 -2.34 4.17
C SER A 3 10.59 -1.77 3.15
N THR A 4 10.87 -1.95 1.85
CA THR A 4 10.00 -1.55 0.73
C THR A 4 8.57 -2.08 0.90
N LEU A 5 8.38 -3.20 1.61
CA LEU A 5 7.08 -3.78 1.93
C LEU A 5 6.26 -2.93 2.90
N ILE A 6 6.92 -2.33 3.91
CA ILE A 6 6.29 -1.45 4.89
C ILE A 6 5.82 -0.18 4.16
N VAL A 7 6.63 0.35 3.24
CA VAL A 7 6.27 1.51 2.42
C VAL A 7 5.05 1.22 1.53
N LEU A 8 5.02 0.10 0.82
CA LEU A 8 3.92 -0.21 -0.10
C LEU A 8 2.58 -0.44 0.62
N SER A 9 2.58 -1.19 1.73
CA SER A 9 1.38 -1.44 2.55
C SER A 9 0.83 -0.16 3.19
N LEU A 10 1.72 0.74 3.65
CA LEU A 10 1.35 2.06 4.16
C LEU A 10 0.77 2.96 3.07
N ILE A 11 1.36 2.97 1.87
CA ILE A 11 0.82 3.73 0.74
C ILE A 11 -0.58 3.23 0.37
N ILE A 12 -0.80 1.92 0.29
CA ILE A 12 -2.11 1.35 -0.05
C ILE A 12 -3.17 1.76 0.97
N THR A 13 -2.86 1.67 2.27
CA THR A 13 -3.81 2.02 3.34
C THR A 13 -4.07 3.52 3.42
N THR A 14 -3.04 4.36 3.24
CA THR A 14 -3.17 5.82 3.25
C THR A 14 -3.81 6.40 1.99
N ALA A 15 -3.53 5.81 0.81
CA ALA A 15 -4.11 6.21 -0.47
C ALA A 15 -5.64 6.18 -0.45
N ARG A 16 -6.25 5.27 0.32
CA ARG A 16 -7.72 5.22 0.50
C ARG A 16 -8.31 6.52 1.07
N SER A 17 -7.51 7.34 1.74
CA SER A 17 -7.94 8.65 2.27
C SER A 17 -7.93 9.77 1.22
N PHE A 18 -7.34 9.54 0.03
CA PHE A 18 -7.16 10.54 -1.01
C PHE A 18 -7.76 10.06 -2.33
N ASN A 19 -9.01 10.46 -2.58
CA ASN A 19 -9.72 10.07 -3.79
C ASN A 19 -8.93 10.47 -5.06
N GLY A 20 -8.80 9.57 -6.01
CA GLY A 20 -8.06 9.76 -7.25
C GLY A 20 -6.59 9.32 -7.23
N PHE A 21 -5.89 9.40 -6.08
CA PHE A 21 -4.48 9.01 -6.01
C PHE A 21 -4.29 7.52 -6.38
N GLY A 22 -3.50 7.25 -7.43
CA GLY A 22 -3.26 5.91 -7.95
C GLY A 22 -4.48 5.22 -8.56
N THR A 23 -5.60 5.94 -8.73
CA THR A 23 -6.89 5.39 -9.18
C THR A 23 -7.53 6.17 -10.34
N THR A 24 -7.02 7.36 -10.65
CA THR A 24 -7.43 8.16 -11.81
C THR A 24 -6.83 7.63 -13.12
N GLY A 25 -7.64 7.58 -14.18
CA GLY A 25 -7.20 7.19 -15.53
C GLY A 25 -7.07 5.68 -15.74
N ASP A 26 -6.41 5.29 -16.83
CA ASP A 26 -6.13 3.89 -17.19
C ASP A 26 -4.99 3.29 -16.34
N LEU A 27 -4.74 1.98 -16.48
CA LEU A 27 -3.72 1.29 -15.70
C LEU A 27 -2.32 1.90 -15.90
N THR A 28 -2.01 2.35 -17.12
CA THR A 28 -0.73 2.99 -17.44
C THR A 28 -0.58 4.31 -16.69
N THR A 29 -1.63 5.13 -16.63
CA THR A 29 -1.67 6.41 -15.93
C THR A 29 -1.52 6.21 -14.42
N ARG A 30 -2.24 5.24 -13.84
CA ARG A 30 -2.12 4.89 -12.41
C ARG A 30 -0.72 4.44 -12.03
N LYS A 31 -0.12 3.56 -12.84
CA LYS A 31 1.28 3.12 -12.64
C LYS A 31 2.26 4.28 -12.76
N ARG A 32 2.05 5.17 -13.73
CA ARG A 32 2.88 6.36 -13.94
C ARG A 32 2.81 7.31 -12.75
N GLU A 33 1.62 7.54 -12.21
CA GLU A 33 1.45 8.36 -11.00
C GLU A 33 2.22 7.77 -9.81
N LEU A 34 2.03 6.48 -9.53
CA LEU A 34 2.73 5.83 -8.42
C LEU A 34 4.25 5.87 -8.62
N ALA A 35 4.74 5.60 -9.85
CA ALA A 35 6.16 5.69 -10.16
C ALA A 35 6.70 7.11 -9.94
N ALA A 36 5.96 8.15 -10.37
CA ALA A 36 6.36 9.53 -10.19
C ALA A 36 6.37 9.96 -8.72
N PHE A 37 5.32 9.62 -7.97
CA PHE A 37 5.23 9.91 -6.53
C PHE A 37 6.36 9.24 -5.75
N LEU A 38 6.57 7.93 -5.98
CA LEU A 38 7.64 7.17 -5.34
C LEU A 38 9.01 7.71 -5.69
N ALA A 39 9.23 8.12 -6.95
CA ALA A 39 10.52 8.66 -7.38
C ALA A 39 10.83 10.02 -6.74
N GLN A 40 9.85 10.94 -6.71
CA GLN A 40 10.05 12.23 -6.06
C GLN A 40 10.35 12.07 -4.56
N THR A 41 9.52 11.29 -3.86
CA THR A 41 9.74 11.04 -2.43
C THR A 41 11.00 10.22 -2.13
N SER A 42 11.45 9.37 -3.08
CA SER A 42 12.74 8.68 -2.98
C SER A 42 13.91 9.65 -3.01
N HIS A 43 13.87 10.66 -3.90
CA HIS A 43 14.89 11.71 -3.95
C HIS A 43 14.95 12.49 -2.64
N GLU A 44 13.80 12.95 -2.13
CA GLU A 44 13.72 13.70 -0.87
C GLU A 44 14.31 12.95 0.33
N THR A 45 14.38 11.63 0.26
CA THR A 45 14.78 10.75 1.36
C THR A 45 15.96 9.85 1.00
N THR A 46 16.66 10.15 -0.10
CA THR A 46 17.70 9.28 -0.63
C THR A 46 18.89 9.18 0.32
N GLY A 47 19.36 7.95 0.51
CA GLY A 47 20.65 7.68 1.14
C GLY A 47 21.71 7.23 0.14
N GLY A 48 21.44 7.38 -1.16
CA GLY A 48 22.28 6.86 -2.24
C GLY A 48 23.52 7.70 -2.50
N TRP A 49 24.57 7.05 -2.96
CA TRP A 49 25.80 7.66 -3.47
C TRP A 49 26.26 6.90 -4.72
N PRO A 50 27.18 7.45 -5.54
CA PRO A 50 27.50 6.88 -6.85
C PRO A 50 27.93 5.40 -6.86
N SER A 51 28.57 4.92 -5.78
CA SER A 51 29.05 3.54 -5.62
C SER A 51 28.27 2.74 -4.59
N ALA A 52 27.04 3.16 -4.25
CA ALA A 52 26.23 2.46 -3.28
C ALA A 52 25.88 1.03 -3.77
N PRO A 53 25.76 0.05 -2.86
CA PRO A 53 25.24 -1.27 -3.21
C PRO A 53 23.94 -1.14 -3.99
N ASP A 54 23.82 -1.88 -5.11
CA ASP A 54 22.68 -1.86 -6.03
C ASP A 54 22.42 -0.53 -6.75
N GLY A 55 23.38 0.39 -6.68
CA GLY A 55 23.34 1.73 -7.29
C GLY A 55 22.65 2.77 -6.41
N PRO A 56 22.82 4.08 -6.71
CA PRO A 56 22.26 5.16 -5.91
C PRO A 56 20.73 5.09 -5.80
N TYR A 57 20.06 4.60 -6.84
CA TYR A 57 18.60 4.56 -6.92
C TYR A 57 17.95 3.39 -6.16
N ALA A 58 18.74 2.51 -5.55
CA ALA A 58 18.26 1.49 -4.62
C ALA A 58 18.05 2.05 -3.20
N TRP A 59 18.66 3.19 -2.87
CA TRP A 59 18.69 3.77 -1.52
C TRP A 59 17.53 4.73 -1.24
N ARG A 60 16.31 4.29 -1.57
CA ARG A 60 15.05 5.02 -1.39
C ARG A 60 14.64 5.05 0.09
N TYR A 61 13.97 6.11 0.55
CA TYR A 61 13.38 6.18 1.90
C TYR A 61 14.38 5.89 3.04
N CYS A 62 15.62 6.36 2.89
CA CYS A 62 16.67 6.15 3.88
C CYS A 62 16.54 7.12 5.06
N PHE A 63 16.24 8.39 4.77
CA PHE A 63 16.08 9.43 5.77
C PHE A 63 14.59 9.76 6.03
N ILE A 64 14.27 10.05 7.30
CA ILE A 64 12.92 10.47 7.72
C ILE A 64 12.89 11.92 8.22
N ARG A 65 14.05 12.48 8.58
CA ARG A 65 14.24 13.86 9.00
C ARG A 65 15.33 14.49 8.14
N GLU A 66 15.19 15.78 7.91
CA GLU A 66 16.22 16.62 7.32
C GLU A 66 17.53 16.47 8.11
N GLN A 67 18.65 16.43 7.40
CA GLN A 67 19.97 16.19 7.99
C GLN A 67 20.67 17.52 8.29
N ASN A 68 21.41 17.56 9.41
CA ASN A 68 22.30 18.66 9.79
C ASN A 68 21.63 20.04 9.82
N ASN A 69 20.41 20.14 10.38
CA ASN A 69 19.69 21.40 10.40
C ASN A 69 18.94 21.66 11.72
N ASP A 70 19.25 22.80 12.34
CA ASP A 70 18.61 23.30 13.57
C ASP A 70 17.68 24.50 13.32
N GLN A 71 17.44 24.86 12.05
CA GLN A 71 16.52 25.94 11.71
C GLN A 71 15.09 25.58 12.09
N ALA A 72 14.36 26.57 12.60
CA ALA A 72 12.98 26.37 13.05
C ALA A 72 11.98 26.24 11.90
N TYR A 73 12.30 26.74 10.70
CA TYR A 73 11.37 26.85 9.57
C TYR A 73 10.03 27.46 9.99
N CYS A 74 10.09 28.48 10.82
CA CYS A 74 8.93 29.18 11.34
C CYS A 74 8.91 30.58 10.71
N LEU A 75 7.81 30.90 10.05
CA LEU A 75 7.50 32.25 9.58
C LEU A 75 6.35 32.82 10.43
N PRO A 76 6.65 33.57 11.52
CA PRO A 76 5.64 34.23 12.32
C PRO A 76 4.83 35.20 11.45
N GLY A 77 3.50 35.17 11.58
CA GLY A 77 2.59 36.01 10.79
C GLY A 77 1.98 35.33 9.56
N VAL A 78 2.60 34.25 9.05
CA VAL A 78 2.00 33.39 8.02
C VAL A 78 1.18 32.27 8.66
N TRP A 79 1.72 31.64 9.71
CA TRP A 79 1.05 30.59 10.48
C TRP A 79 1.55 30.59 11.93
N PRO A 80 0.77 30.12 12.93
CA PRO A 80 1.25 29.98 14.30
C PRO A 80 2.57 29.21 14.43
N CYS A 81 3.44 29.65 15.34
CA CYS A 81 4.65 28.93 15.74
C CYS A 81 4.65 28.67 17.25
N PRO A 82 3.98 27.61 17.70
CA PRO A 82 4.09 27.11 19.06
C PRO A 82 5.53 27.02 19.57
N ARG A 83 5.74 27.43 20.83
CA ARG A 83 7.07 27.50 21.45
C ARG A 83 7.72 26.12 21.48
N GLY A 84 9.00 26.06 21.10
CA GLY A 84 9.80 24.84 21.11
C GLY A 84 9.49 23.84 19.99
N ARG A 85 8.71 24.25 18.97
CA ARG A 85 8.44 23.44 17.79
C ARG A 85 9.31 23.87 16.62
N LEU A 86 9.78 22.88 15.87
CA LEU A 86 10.64 23.04 14.69
C LEU A 86 9.98 22.35 13.50
N TYR A 87 9.94 23.03 12.36
CA TYR A 87 9.25 22.60 11.14
C TYR A 87 10.21 22.29 9.99
N TYR A 88 11.40 21.78 10.32
CA TYR A 88 12.34 21.21 9.34
C TYR A 88 11.72 20.00 8.60
N GLY A 89 12.36 19.59 7.51
CA GLY A 89 11.90 18.51 6.65
C GLY A 89 11.64 17.20 7.40
N ARG A 90 10.42 16.65 7.26
CA ARG A 90 10.08 15.32 7.78
C ARG A 90 9.27 14.51 6.77
N GLY A 91 9.38 13.19 6.87
CA GLY A 91 8.57 12.27 6.07
C GLY A 91 9.04 12.11 4.62
N PRO A 92 8.31 11.31 3.82
CA PRO A 92 8.61 11.03 2.41
C PRO A 92 8.81 12.25 1.53
N PHE A 93 8.12 13.35 1.84
CA PHE A 93 8.14 14.57 1.03
C PHE A 93 8.95 15.69 1.69
N GLN A 94 9.69 15.38 2.76
CA GLN A 94 10.44 16.35 3.56
C GLN A 94 9.61 17.63 3.85
N LEU A 95 8.38 17.45 4.36
CA LEU A 95 7.47 18.56 4.66
C LEU A 95 8.19 19.56 5.56
N ALA A 96 8.31 20.80 5.08
CA ALA A 96 9.03 21.88 5.75
C ALA A 96 8.15 23.13 5.86
N TYR A 97 8.46 24.00 6.83
CA TYR A 97 7.75 25.23 7.17
C TYR A 97 6.42 25.08 7.93
N ASN A 98 6.25 25.92 8.96
CA ASN A 98 5.08 25.97 9.83
C ASN A 98 3.74 26.05 9.07
N PHE A 99 3.66 26.83 7.99
CA PHE A 99 2.43 26.97 7.21
C PHE A 99 2.05 25.68 6.47
N ASN A 100 3.02 24.86 6.05
CA ASN A 100 2.76 23.57 5.41
C ASN A 100 2.31 22.53 6.43
N TYR A 101 2.98 22.44 7.59
CA TYR A 101 2.53 21.57 8.69
C TYR A 101 1.12 21.93 9.14
N GLY A 102 0.82 23.22 9.25
CA GLY A 102 -0.50 23.73 9.61
C GLY A 102 -1.59 23.34 8.63
N GLN A 103 -1.38 23.60 7.34
CA GLN A 103 -2.35 23.27 6.28
C GLN A 103 -2.52 21.75 6.14
N ALA A 104 -1.43 21.00 6.04
CA ALA A 104 -1.46 19.55 5.97
C ALA A 104 -2.20 18.95 7.17
N GLY A 105 -1.86 19.41 8.38
CA GLY A 105 -2.49 18.95 9.62
C GLY A 105 -3.99 19.20 9.64
N ARG A 106 -4.43 20.41 9.29
CA ARG A 106 -5.84 20.75 9.17
C ARG A 106 -6.56 19.83 8.18
N ASP A 107 -5.98 19.63 7.00
CA ASP A 107 -6.64 18.90 5.90
C ASP A 107 -6.67 17.38 6.14
N ILE A 108 -5.70 16.82 6.85
CA ILE A 108 -5.68 15.38 7.21
C ILE A 108 -6.28 15.07 8.59
N GLY A 109 -6.76 16.10 9.31
CA GLY A 109 -7.39 15.98 10.64
C GLY A 109 -6.41 15.65 11.78
N VAL A 110 -5.18 16.16 11.72
CA VAL A 110 -4.11 15.93 12.73
C VAL A 110 -3.50 17.27 13.15
N ASP A 111 -3.33 17.50 14.45
CA ASP A 111 -2.67 18.71 14.96
C ASP A 111 -1.14 18.65 14.78
N LEU A 112 -0.70 18.87 13.54
CA LEU A 112 0.71 18.91 13.17
C LEU A 112 1.41 20.22 13.54
N ILE A 113 0.66 21.28 13.83
CA ILE A 113 1.28 22.55 14.23
C ILE A 113 1.84 22.45 15.64
N ASN A 114 1.11 21.81 16.56
CA ASN A 114 1.61 21.55 17.91
C ASN A 114 2.41 20.24 18.02
N ASN A 115 2.29 19.32 17.07
CA ASN A 115 2.94 18.00 17.11
C ASN A 115 3.65 17.64 15.78
N PRO A 116 4.62 18.45 15.31
CA PRO A 116 5.27 18.23 14.01
C PRO A 116 6.03 16.90 13.91
N ASP A 117 6.52 16.37 15.04
CA ASP A 117 7.25 15.10 15.06
C ASP A 117 6.40 13.88 14.69
N LEU A 118 5.06 13.99 14.68
CA LEU A 118 4.17 12.95 14.18
C LEU A 118 4.48 12.57 12.73
N VAL A 119 4.94 13.53 11.91
CA VAL A 119 5.33 13.28 10.52
C VAL A 119 6.54 12.35 10.43
N ALA A 120 7.39 12.30 11.45
CA ALA A 120 8.58 11.44 11.49
C ALA A 120 8.44 10.20 12.39
N THR A 121 7.35 10.08 13.15
CA THR A 121 7.16 9.01 14.16
C THR A 121 5.93 8.16 13.91
N ASN A 122 4.93 8.66 13.21
CA ASN A 122 3.75 7.89 12.80
C ASN A 122 3.77 7.67 11.28
N PRO A 123 3.97 6.43 10.81
CA PRO A 123 4.14 6.13 9.39
C PRO A 123 2.90 6.48 8.55
N THR A 124 1.69 6.27 9.09
CA THR A 124 0.44 6.62 8.41
C THR A 124 0.32 8.13 8.23
N ILE A 125 0.62 8.92 9.27
CA ILE A 125 0.61 10.39 9.18
C ILE A 125 1.69 10.87 8.22
N SER A 126 2.88 10.27 8.26
CA SER A 126 3.99 10.57 7.35
C SER A 126 3.57 10.45 5.88
N PHE A 127 2.99 9.32 5.48
CA PHE A 127 2.51 9.13 4.11
C PHE A 127 1.28 9.99 3.79
N LYS A 128 0.37 10.23 4.75
CA LYS A 128 -0.74 11.16 4.54
C LYS A 128 -0.26 12.57 4.19
N THR A 129 0.77 13.08 4.86
CA THR A 129 1.32 14.41 4.52
C THR A 129 1.95 14.45 3.12
N ALA A 130 2.62 13.37 2.71
CA ALA A 130 3.21 13.27 1.38
C ALA A 130 2.17 13.19 0.26
N ILE A 131 1.13 12.36 0.45
CA ILE A 131 0.03 12.27 -0.51
C ILE A 131 -0.79 13.57 -0.50
N TRP A 132 -1.01 14.20 0.65
CA TRP A 132 -1.62 15.52 0.73
C TRP A 132 -0.87 16.54 -0.14
N PHE A 133 0.45 16.63 -0.01
CA PHE A 133 1.25 17.55 -0.83
C PHE A 133 1.11 17.24 -2.33
N TRP A 134 1.16 15.95 -2.69
CA TRP A 134 1.00 15.51 -4.08
C TRP A 134 -0.36 15.88 -4.70
N MET A 135 -1.42 15.80 -3.90
CA MET A 135 -2.80 16.01 -4.33
C MET A 135 -3.26 17.47 -4.25
N THR A 136 -2.52 18.34 -3.55
CA THR A 136 -2.97 19.70 -3.22
C THR A 136 -2.27 20.74 -4.10
N PRO A 137 -3.00 21.55 -4.89
CA PRO A 137 -2.43 22.71 -5.56
C PRO A 137 -1.86 23.72 -4.55
N GLN A 138 -0.71 24.32 -4.85
CA GLN A 138 -0.02 25.26 -3.96
C GLN A 138 0.11 26.62 -4.64
N GLY A 139 -0.70 27.59 -4.22
CA GLY A 139 -0.73 28.92 -4.84
C GLY A 139 -1.10 28.85 -6.32
N ASN A 140 -0.19 29.32 -7.20
CA ASN A 140 -0.35 29.25 -8.65
C ASN A 140 0.11 27.91 -9.26
N LYS A 141 0.70 27.01 -8.47
CA LYS A 141 1.17 25.70 -8.94
C LYS A 141 0.01 24.70 -8.94
N PRO A 142 -0.22 23.93 -10.02
CA PRO A 142 -1.18 22.83 -10.00
C PRO A 142 -0.71 21.73 -9.05
N SER A 143 -1.60 20.82 -8.65
CA SER A 143 -1.19 19.61 -7.93
C SER A 143 -0.36 18.70 -8.85
N SER A 144 0.64 18.01 -8.30
CA SER A 144 1.40 16.97 -9.00
C SER A 144 0.49 15.87 -9.55
N HIS A 145 -0.60 15.53 -8.83
CA HIS A 145 -1.66 14.63 -9.31
C HIS A 145 -2.21 15.05 -10.68
N ASN A 146 -2.82 16.25 -10.76
CA ASN A 146 -3.42 16.74 -12.01
C ASN A 146 -2.42 16.80 -13.16
N VAL A 147 -1.14 17.09 -12.90
CA VAL A 147 -0.09 17.04 -13.94
C VAL A 147 0.08 15.62 -14.47
N ILE A 148 0.34 14.64 -13.60
CA ILE A 148 0.74 13.30 -14.05
C ILE A 148 -0.41 12.51 -14.67
N VAL A 149 -1.65 12.79 -14.25
CA VAL A 149 -2.87 12.16 -14.77
C VAL A 149 -3.45 12.90 -15.99
N GLY A 150 -2.79 13.98 -16.45
CA GLY A 150 -3.17 14.71 -17.65
C GLY A 150 -4.41 15.61 -17.50
N GLN A 151 -4.74 16.03 -16.28
CA GLN A 151 -5.87 16.92 -15.98
C GLN A 151 -5.46 18.40 -15.87
N TRP A 152 -4.17 18.70 -15.77
CA TRP A 152 -3.67 20.08 -15.84
C TRP A 152 -3.35 20.46 -17.30
N THR A 153 -3.87 21.61 -17.72
CA THR A 153 -3.54 22.23 -19.00
C THR A 153 -2.80 23.54 -18.72
N PRO A 154 -1.54 23.70 -19.15
CA PRO A 154 -0.81 24.94 -18.92
C PRO A 154 -1.44 26.12 -19.68
N SER A 155 -1.49 27.27 -19.02
CA SER A 155 -1.76 28.57 -19.63
C SER A 155 -0.69 28.97 -20.65
N ALA A 156 -0.93 30.04 -21.40
CA ALA A 156 0.07 30.56 -22.34
C ALA A 156 1.36 30.98 -21.61
N ALA A 157 1.24 31.71 -20.51
CA ALA A 157 2.40 32.14 -19.71
C ALA A 157 3.20 30.96 -19.15
N GLU A 158 2.54 29.89 -18.70
CA GLU A 158 3.22 28.68 -18.23
C GLU A 158 3.97 27.98 -19.38
N ARG A 159 3.36 27.87 -20.57
CA ARG A 159 4.05 27.31 -21.73
C ARG A 159 5.25 28.14 -22.17
N ASP A 160 5.12 29.47 -22.17
CA ASP A 160 6.19 30.40 -22.50
C ASP A 160 7.35 30.31 -21.48
N ALA A 161 7.02 30.00 -20.22
CA ALA A 161 7.98 29.69 -19.16
C ALA A 161 8.54 28.25 -19.21
N GLY A 162 8.17 27.46 -20.23
CA GLY A 162 8.64 26.08 -20.41
C GLY A 162 7.93 25.03 -19.57
N TRP A 163 6.80 25.37 -18.93
CA TRP A 163 6.03 24.43 -18.12
C TRP A 163 5.15 23.57 -19.05
N LEU A 164 5.65 22.37 -19.36
CA LEU A 164 4.94 21.37 -20.15
C LEU A 164 4.50 20.18 -19.28
N PRO A 165 3.37 19.53 -19.57
CA PRO A 165 2.91 18.36 -18.81
C PRO A 165 3.97 17.26 -18.77
N GLY A 166 4.32 16.80 -17.58
CA GLY A 166 5.27 15.71 -17.39
C GLY A 166 6.01 15.76 -16.06
N TYR A 167 6.97 14.85 -15.89
CA TYR A 167 7.70 14.71 -14.64
C TYR A 167 8.56 15.95 -14.29
N GLY A 168 9.05 16.68 -15.29
CA GLY A 168 9.85 17.90 -15.07
C GLY A 168 9.06 19.01 -14.37
N VAL A 169 7.81 19.27 -14.76
CA VAL A 169 7.00 20.29 -14.07
C VAL A 169 6.62 19.85 -12.66
N ILE A 170 6.54 18.53 -12.39
CA ILE A 170 6.38 18.01 -11.02
C ILE A 170 7.60 18.38 -10.16
N THR A 171 8.82 18.19 -10.66
CA THR A 171 10.03 18.67 -9.97
C THR A 171 9.98 20.19 -9.73
N ASN A 172 9.51 20.95 -10.71
CA ASN A 172 9.36 22.39 -10.58
C ASN A 172 8.31 22.81 -9.53
N ILE A 173 7.21 22.06 -9.41
CA ILE A 173 6.20 22.26 -8.37
C ILE A 173 6.84 22.10 -6.98
N ILE A 174 7.62 21.02 -6.81
CA ILE A 174 8.21 20.60 -5.55
C ILE A 174 9.33 21.55 -5.10
N ASN A 175 10.33 21.80 -5.95
CA ASN A 175 11.50 22.58 -5.56
C ASN A 175 12.10 23.41 -6.72
N GLY A 176 11.24 23.86 -7.63
CA GLY A 176 11.65 24.56 -8.84
C GLY A 176 12.45 25.84 -8.64
N GLU A 177 12.22 26.54 -7.52
CA GLU A 177 12.97 27.76 -7.18
C GLU A 177 14.47 27.50 -7.00
N LEU A 178 14.85 26.28 -6.61
CA LEU A 178 16.24 25.88 -6.41
C LEU A 178 16.79 25.03 -7.55
N GLU A 179 15.93 24.24 -8.20
CA GLU A 179 16.35 23.15 -9.09
C GLU A 179 16.08 23.41 -10.58
N CYS A 180 15.24 24.39 -10.93
CA CYS A 180 14.79 24.60 -12.30
C CYS A 180 15.20 25.98 -12.85
N GLY A 181 15.23 26.10 -14.18
CA GLY A 181 15.44 27.39 -14.87
C GLY A 181 16.90 27.85 -15.02
N HIS A 182 17.88 27.04 -14.62
CA HIS A 182 19.30 27.42 -14.64
C HIS A 182 20.24 26.41 -15.32
N GLY A 183 19.69 25.41 -16.02
CA GLY A 183 20.45 24.39 -16.75
C GLY A 183 20.44 23.02 -16.07
N PRO A 184 21.40 22.14 -16.38
CA PRO A 184 21.52 20.83 -15.72
C PRO A 184 21.76 20.99 -14.21
N ASP A 185 21.03 20.19 -13.43
CA ASP A 185 21.12 20.15 -11.98
C ASP A 185 21.15 18.70 -11.52
N ASP A 186 22.12 18.34 -10.67
CA ASP A 186 22.31 16.96 -10.21
C ASP A 186 21.12 16.45 -9.37
N ARG A 187 20.40 17.34 -8.66
CA ARG A 187 19.20 16.98 -7.90
C ARG A 187 18.07 16.59 -8.82
N VAL A 188 17.89 17.34 -9.92
CA VAL A 188 16.92 17.02 -10.97
C VAL A 188 17.29 15.70 -11.66
N ALA A 189 18.57 15.49 -11.95
CA ALA A 189 19.06 14.25 -12.53
C ALA A 189 18.78 13.05 -11.62
N ASP A 190 18.96 13.19 -10.30
CA ASP A 190 18.68 12.15 -9.31
C ASP A 190 17.17 11.82 -9.23
N ARG A 191 16.29 12.83 -9.20
CA ARG A 191 14.82 12.62 -9.31
C ARG A 191 14.44 11.84 -10.57
N ILE A 192 15.07 12.15 -11.70
CA ILE A 192 14.84 11.45 -12.98
C ILE A 192 15.40 10.03 -12.91
N GLY A 193 16.55 9.83 -12.28
CA GLY A 193 17.16 8.53 -12.04
C GLY A 193 16.22 7.60 -11.28
N PHE A 194 15.67 8.05 -10.15
CA PHE A 194 14.66 7.29 -9.41
C PHE A 194 13.39 7.01 -10.22
N TYR A 195 12.98 7.90 -11.13
CA TYR A 195 11.79 7.70 -11.97
C TYR A 195 12.03 6.67 -13.09
N ARG A 196 13.26 6.63 -13.62
CA ARG A 196 13.66 5.71 -14.69
C ARG A 196 14.15 4.35 -14.20
N SER A 197 14.65 4.27 -12.96
CA SER A 197 15.20 3.05 -12.39
C SER A 197 14.17 2.35 -11.49
N PRO A 198 13.39 1.38 -12.01
CA PRO A 198 12.55 0.54 -11.15
C PRO A 198 13.41 -0.12 -10.07
N SER A 199 12.87 -0.25 -8.86
CA SER A 199 13.59 -0.95 -7.78
C SER A 199 13.90 -2.39 -8.21
N GLN A 200 15.07 -2.93 -7.84
CA GLN A 200 15.39 -4.34 -8.11
C GLN A 200 14.32 -5.28 -7.55
N LEU A 201 13.74 -4.95 -6.38
CA LEU A 201 12.63 -5.69 -5.81
C LEU A 201 11.40 -5.71 -6.73
N TYR A 202 11.04 -4.57 -7.32
CA TYR A 202 9.95 -4.52 -8.31
C TYR A 202 10.24 -5.44 -9.50
N GLU A 203 11.45 -5.43 -10.05
CA GLU A 203 11.80 -6.33 -11.17
C GLU A 203 11.70 -7.80 -10.77
N LYS A 204 12.18 -8.16 -9.57
CA LYS A 204 12.00 -9.51 -9.01
C LYS A 204 10.53 -9.88 -8.81
N CYS A 205 9.71 -8.92 -8.38
CA CYS A 205 8.31 -9.18 -8.03
C CYS A 205 7.33 -9.10 -9.21
N ARG A 206 7.64 -8.33 -10.26
CA ARG A 206 6.71 -7.99 -11.35
C ARG A 206 6.21 -9.24 -12.07
N ASP A 207 7.13 -10.11 -12.43
CA ASP A 207 6.85 -11.28 -13.27
C ASP A 207 6.86 -12.60 -12.47
N ALA A 208 7.25 -12.55 -11.19
CA ALA A 208 7.29 -13.71 -10.33
C ALA A 208 5.87 -14.12 -9.88
N VAL A 209 5.56 -15.40 -10.06
CA VAL A 209 4.26 -15.99 -9.73
C VAL A 209 4.44 -17.25 -8.88
N PHE A 210 3.54 -17.45 -7.93
CA PHE A 210 3.48 -18.66 -7.12
C PHE A 210 2.83 -19.74 -7.98
N LYS A 211 3.39 -20.96 -7.98
CA LYS A 211 2.88 -22.09 -8.75
C LYS A 211 2.78 -23.32 -7.86
N CYS A 212 1.57 -23.87 -7.71
CA CYS A 212 1.34 -25.13 -7.01
C CYS A 212 -0.01 -25.72 -7.43
N GLY A 213 -0.02 -26.99 -7.86
CA GLY A 213 -1.20 -27.61 -8.48
C GLY A 213 -1.74 -26.75 -9.64
N ASN A 214 -3.03 -26.39 -9.55
CA ASN A 214 -3.71 -25.57 -10.57
C ASN A 214 -3.64 -24.06 -10.29
N ILE A 215 -2.97 -23.62 -9.23
CA ILE A 215 -2.88 -22.21 -8.86
C ILE A 215 -1.58 -21.62 -9.41
N SER A 216 -1.71 -20.58 -10.24
CA SER A 216 -0.61 -19.74 -10.72
C SER A 216 -0.98 -18.27 -10.53
N ILE A 217 -0.38 -17.59 -9.54
CA ILE A 217 -0.81 -16.24 -9.17
C ILE A 217 0.35 -15.35 -8.69
N GLY A 218 0.29 -14.08 -9.08
CA GLY A 218 1.22 -13.03 -8.66
C GLY A 218 0.72 -12.25 -7.43
N TYR A 219 1.12 -10.97 -7.33
CA TYR A 219 0.62 -10.04 -6.32
C TYR A 219 -0.93 -9.97 -6.34
N PRO A 220 -1.62 -9.97 -5.17
CA PRO A 220 -1.11 -9.67 -3.82
C PRO A 220 -0.64 -10.88 -3.01
N PHE A 221 -0.64 -12.09 -3.57
CA PHE A 221 -0.19 -13.28 -2.85
C PHE A 221 1.34 -13.32 -2.79
N SER A 222 1.90 -13.97 -1.77
CA SER A 222 3.33 -14.36 -1.67
C SER A 222 3.47 -15.88 -1.57
N GLY A 223 4.70 -16.40 -1.49
CA GLY A 223 5.00 -17.80 -1.26
C GLY A 223 5.73 -18.50 -2.42
N GLY A 224 6.13 -19.75 -2.17
CA GLY A 224 6.96 -20.53 -3.11
C GLY A 224 8.34 -19.89 -3.28
N ASP A 225 8.84 -19.84 -4.52
CA ASP A 225 10.14 -19.23 -4.86
C ASP A 225 10.09 -17.69 -4.93
N ARG A 226 8.95 -17.08 -4.62
CA ARG A 226 8.83 -15.62 -4.62
C ARG A 226 9.43 -15.05 -3.36
N GLU A 227 10.15 -13.93 -3.50
CA GLU A 227 10.62 -13.16 -2.35
C GLU A 227 9.42 -12.86 -1.43
N PRO A 228 9.54 -13.02 -0.10
CA PRO A 228 8.46 -12.75 0.84
C PRO A 228 7.87 -11.35 0.69
N GLU A 229 8.69 -10.39 0.26
CA GLU A 229 8.34 -9.00 -0.01
C GLU A 229 7.55 -8.79 -1.32
N CYS A 230 7.24 -9.83 -2.08
CA CYS A 230 6.45 -9.73 -3.31
C CYS A 230 4.93 -9.87 -3.09
N GLY A 231 4.46 -9.97 -1.85
CA GLY A 231 3.04 -10.11 -1.53
C GLY A 231 2.64 -9.49 -0.20
N HIS A 232 1.35 -9.60 0.10
CA HIS A 232 0.77 -9.10 1.34
C HIS A 232 1.05 -10.10 2.48
N PRO A 233 1.45 -9.66 3.68
CA PRO A 233 1.79 -10.56 4.79
C PRO A 233 0.69 -11.57 5.16
N ASN A 234 -0.58 -11.15 5.06
CA ASN A 234 -1.74 -12.02 5.35
C ASN A 234 -2.21 -12.88 4.15
N LEU A 235 -1.49 -12.86 3.02
CA LEU A 235 -1.84 -13.60 1.79
C LEU A 235 -0.69 -14.53 1.33
N GLU A 236 0.03 -15.10 2.28
CA GLU A 236 1.07 -16.08 2.00
C GLU A 236 0.44 -17.42 1.59
N LEU A 237 0.80 -17.90 0.39
CA LEU A 237 0.41 -19.22 -0.10
C LEU A 237 1.51 -20.25 0.18
N ARG A 238 1.11 -21.48 0.50
CA ARG A 238 2.02 -22.61 0.72
C ARG A 238 1.64 -23.76 -0.20
N CYS A 239 2.63 -24.45 -0.73
CA CYS A 239 2.42 -25.69 -1.47
C CYS A 239 2.56 -26.87 -0.52
N ASP A 240 1.62 -27.80 -0.59
CA ASP A 240 1.78 -29.12 0.03
C ASP A 240 2.40 -30.05 -1.03
N ASP A 241 3.67 -30.37 -0.85
CA ASP A 241 4.46 -31.11 -1.84
C ASP A 241 3.97 -32.56 -2.04
N PHE A 242 3.30 -33.14 -1.04
CA PHE A 242 2.78 -34.50 -1.11
C PHE A 242 1.51 -34.59 -1.95
N THR A 243 0.60 -33.64 -1.76
CA THR A 243 -0.69 -33.61 -2.44
C THR A 243 -0.70 -32.72 -3.68
N ASN A 244 0.36 -31.93 -3.89
CA ASN A 244 0.45 -30.87 -4.89
C ASN A 244 -0.75 -29.90 -4.81
N THR A 245 -1.12 -29.51 -3.58
CA THR A 245 -2.25 -28.59 -3.32
C THR A 245 -1.80 -27.28 -2.68
N THR A 246 -2.45 -26.19 -3.08
CA THR A 246 -2.20 -24.87 -2.52
C THR A 246 -2.98 -24.68 -1.22
N LYS A 247 -2.32 -24.14 -0.20
CA LYS A 247 -2.88 -23.84 1.12
C LYS A 247 -2.66 -22.38 1.49
N ILE A 248 -3.53 -21.85 2.34
CA ILE A 248 -3.42 -20.53 2.96
C ILE A 248 -3.83 -20.63 4.43
N GLU A 249 -3.17 -19.85 5.29
CA GLU A 249 -3.52 -19.73 6.70
C GLU A 249 -4.10 -18.35 6.99
N ILE A 250 -5.29 -18.32 7.58
CA ILE A 250 -6.03 -17.08 7.89
C ILE A 250 -6.44 -17.14 9.35
N VAL A 251 -5.94 -16.20 10.17
CA VAL A 251 -6.22 -16.13 11.62
C VAL A 251 -5.96 -17.48 12.32
N GLY A 252 -4.84 -18.14 11.98
CA GLY A 252 -4.44 -19.43 12.57
C GLY A 252 -5.20 -20.66 12.05
N ILE A 253 -6.14 -20.48 11.11
CA ILE A 253 -6.90 -21.58 10.51
C ILE A 253 -6.33 -21.90 9.13
N LYS A 254 -6.08 -23.18 8.86
CA LYS A 254 -5.58 -23.67 7.57
C LYS A 254 -6.71 -23.98 6.59
N TYR A 255 -6.55 -23.49 5.38
CA TYR A 255 -7.48 -23.70 4.29
C TYR A 255 -6.76 -24.25 3.07
N LYS A 256 -7.42 -25.16 2.35
CA LYS A 256 -7.10 -25.50 0.96
C LYS A 256 -7.64 -24.40 0.05
N VAL A 257 -6.80 -23.87 -0.83
CA VAL A 257 -7.22 -22.94 -1.88
C VAL A 257 -7.83 -23.74 -3.02
N LEU A 258 -9.09 -23.44 -3.33
CA LEU A 258 -9.85 -24.10 -4.39
C LEU A 258 -9.70 -23.36 -5.72
N ASP A 259 -9.79 -22.02 -5.68
CA ASP A 259 -9.71 -21.18 -6.87
C ASP A 259 -9.39 -19.72 -6.50
N ILE A 260 -8.78 -18.97 -7.42
CA ILE A 260 -8.47 -17.54 -7.29
C ILE A 260 -8.90 -16.81 -8.56
N HIS A 261 -9.92 -15.96 -8.44
CA HIS A 261 -10.34 -15.08 -9.52
C HIS A 261 -9.78 -13.67 -9.28
N HIS A 262 -8.67 -13.35 -9.95
CA HIS A 262 -7.93 -12.10 -9.74
C HIS A 262 -8.75 -10.85 -10.09
N GLU A 263 -9.42 -10.84 -11.24
CA GLU A 263 -10.17 -9.67 -11.72
C GLU A 263 -11.37 -9.33 -10.83
N SER A 264 -12.10 -10.35 -10.37
CA SER A 264 -13.25 -10.18 -9.47
C SER A 264 -12.85 -10.09 -8.00
N ARG A 265 -11.56 -10.27 -7.67
CA ARG A 265 -11.01 -10.26 -6.30
C ARG A 265 -11.67 -11.31 -5.40
N ILE A 266 -11.94 -12.50 -5.93
CA ILE A 266 -12.60 -13.60 -5.21
C ILE A 266 -11.59 -14.71 -4.95
N LEU A 267 -11.44 -15.08 -3.68
CA LEU A 267 -10.69 -16.24 -3.21
C LEU A 267 -11.67 -17.33 -2.75
N ARG A 268 -11.60 -18.53 -3.33
CA ARG A 268 -12.40 -19.68 -2.91
C ARG A 268 -11.53 -20.64 -2.10
N ILE A 269 -11.94 -20.90 -0.87
CA ILE A 269 -11.19 -21.71 0.11
C ILE A 269 -12.11 -22.70 0.81
N ALA A 270 -11.54 -23.80 1.27
CA ALA A 270 -12.21 -24.77 2.13
C ALA A 270 -11.29 -25.17 3.29
N ARG A 271 -11.84 -25.26 4.50
CA ARG A 271 -11.04 -25.59 5.69
C ARG A 271 -10.49 -27.01 5.62
N GLU A 272 -9.22 -27.16 5.99
CA GLU A 272 -8.51 -28.43 5.87
C GLU A 272 -9.02 -29.50 6.86
N ASP A 273 -9.43 -29.11 8.07
CA ASP A 273 -9.96 -30.04 9.07
C ASP A 273 -11.30 -30.64 8.63
N PHE A 274 -12.17 -29.87 7.98
CA PHE A 274 -13.41 -30.41 7.40
C PHE A 274 -13.16 -31.34 6.22
N ILE A 275 -12.14 -31.06 5.40
CA ILE A 275 -11.78 -31.92 4.26
C ILE A 275 -11.18 -33.25 4.75
N ASN A 276 -10.26 -33.21 5.71
CA ASN A 276 -9.48 -34.37 6.11
C ASN A 276 -10.18 -35.24 7.18
N ASN A 277 -10.85 -34.61 8.14
CA ASN A 277 -11.49 -35.29 9.27
C ASN A 277 -13.02 -35.41 9.11
N GLY A 278 -13.57 -34.81 8.06
CA GLY A 278 -15.01 -34.69 7.84
C GLY A 278 -15.68 -33.70 8.80
N SER A 279 -16.92 -33.31 8.46
CA SER A 279 -17.74 -32.42 9.27
C SER A 279 -18.09 -32.97 10.66
N CYS A 280 -17.84 -34.26 10.90
CA CYS A 280 -18.25 -35.03 12.08
C CYS A 280 -17.28 -34.97 13.27
N ARG A 281 -16.14 -34.27 13.14
CA ARG A 281 -15.15 -34.08 14.20
C ARG A 281 -14.58 -32.66 14.20
N PRO A 282 -15.37 -31.62 14.53
CA PRO A 282 -14.82 -30.27 14.63
C PRO A 282 -13.83 -30.22 15.81
N GLN A 283 -12.55 -29.96 15.54
CA GLN A 283 -11.56 -29.60 16.57
C GLN A 283 -11.60 -28.11 16.91
N ILE A 284 -12.72 -27.43 16.66
CA ILE A 284 -12.83 -25.98 16.65
C ILE A 284 -12.90 -25.46 18.10
N PRO A 285 -11.95 -24.65 18.59
CA PRO A 285 -12.26 -23.70 19.66
C PRO A 285 -13.30 -22.73 19.09
N ILE A 286 -14.42 -22.57 19.78
CA ILE A 286 -15.54 -21.67 19.45
C ILE A 286 -15.10 -20.20 19.62
N GLN A 287 -14.07 -19.80 18.90
CA GLN A 287 -13.80 -18.40 18.60
C GLN A 287 -14.27 -18.22 17.17
N ASP A 288 -15.29 -17.37 17.02
CA ASP A 288 -15.97 -17.04 15.78
C ASP A 288 -15.03 -17.12 14.58
N SER A 289 -15.45 -17.85 13.54
CA SER A 289 -14.74 -17.91 12.27
C SER A 289 -14.83 -16.54 11.57
N ILE A 290 -14.08 -15.56 12.06
CA ILE A 290 -14.14 -14.18 11.57
C ILE A 290 -13.27 -14.09 10.31
N LEU A 291 -13.86 -14.54 9.20
CA LEU A 291 -13.49 -14.10 7.84
C LEU A 291 -13.87 -12.61 7.60
N ASN A 292 -14.36 -11.89 8.63
CA ASN A 292 -14.47 -10.42 8.64
C ASN A 292 -13.19 -9.73 9.17
N SER A 293 -12.02 -10.30 8.89
CA SER A 293 -10.74 -9.66 9.17
C SER A 293 -10.15 -9.15 7.86
N GLU A 294 -9.71 -7.88 7.81
CA GLU A 294 -9.00 -7.38 6.63
C GLU A 294 -7.80 -8.30 6.33
N PRO A 295 -7.60 -8.74 5.07
CA PRO A 295 -8.15 -8.17 3.83
C PRO A 295 -9.46 -8.83 3.31
N PHE A 296 -10.07 -9.77 4.04
CA PHE A 296 -11.21 -10.53 3.56
C PHE A 296 -12.55 -9.95 4.02
N VAL A 297 -13.51 -9.97 3.10
CA VAL A 297 -14.92 -9.71 3.39
C VAL A 297 -15.71 -10.83 2.73
N PRO A 298 -16.70 -11.44 3.42
CA PRO A 298 -17.59 -12.42 2.81
C PRO A 298 -18.24 -11.86 1.55
N GLY A 299 -18.23 -12.65 0.47
CA GLY A 299 -18.86 -12.26 -0.78
C GLY A 299 -20.37 -12.14 -0.63
N SER A 300 -21.03 -11.33 -1.47
CA SER A 300 -22.49 -11.12 -1.43
C SER A 300 -23.33 -12.38 -1.70
N ARG A 301 -22.71 -13.44 -2.22
CA ARG A 301 -23.32 -14.76 -2.43
C ARG A 301 -22.99 -15.77 -1.33
N ASN A 302 -22.29 -15.35 -0.28
CA ASN A 302 -22.02 -16.25 0.84
C ASN A 302 -23.29 -16.42 1.67
N THR A 303 -23.60 -17.66 2.00
CA THR A 303 -24.71 -18.01 2.89
C THR A 303 -24.11 -18.58 4.17
N ASN A 304 -24.60 -18.12 5.32
CA ASN A 304 -24.23 -18.72 6.59
C ASN A 304 -24.76 -20.15 6.63
N LEU A 305 -23.87 -21.08 7.01
CA LEU A 305 -24.22 -22.47 7.20
C LEU A 305 -24.16 -22.78 8.70
N THR A 306 -25.27 -23.28 9.22
CA THR A 306 -25.38 -23.79 10.57
C THR A 306 -25.27 -25.32 10.53
N LEU A 307 -24.25 -25.84 11.20
CA LEU A 307 -24.02 -27.29 11.34
C LEU A 307 -24.68 -27.77 12.63
N LEU A 308 -25.65 -28.67 12.50
CA LEU A 308 -26.42 -29.22 13.61
C LEU A 308 -26.08 -30.70 13.79
N TYR A 309 -25.46 -31.03 14.93
CA TYR A 309 -25.01 -32.39 15.25
C TYR A 309 -26.08 -33.17 16.00
N ASP A 310 -26.35 -34.40 15.57
CA ASP A 310 -27.35 -35.32 16.16
C ASP A 310 -28.76 -34.73 16.32
N CYS A 311 -29.10 -33.74 15.50
CA CYS A 311 -30.40 -33.08 15.51
C CYS A 311 -31.26 -33.53 14.31
N GLN A 312 -32.51 -33.91 14.57
CA GLN A 312 -33.53 -34.11 13.54
C GLN A 312 -34.15 -32.76 13.16
N SER A 313 -33.41 -31.91 12.44
CA SER A 313 -33.98 -30.70 11.86
C SER A 313 -34.44 -30.96 10.41
N SER A 314 -35.40 -30.19 9.91
CA SER A 314 -35.73 -30.11 8.49
C SER A 314 -34.57 -29.44 7.75
N SER A 315 -33.50 -30.19 7.50
CA SER A 315 -32.29 -29.67 6.85
C SER A 315 -32.60 -29.25 5.42
N SER A 316 -32.41 -27.98 5.08
CA SER A 316 -32.59 -27.49 3.71
C SER A 316 -31.53 -28.01 2.73
N LEU A 317 -30.33 -28.34 3.24
CA LEU A 317 -29.17 -28.74 2.42
C LEU A 317 -28.77 -30.23 2.57
N GLY A 318 -29.39 -30.95 3.51
CA GLY A 318 -29.22 -32.40 3.67
C GLY A 318 -28.62 -32.84 5.01
N ILE A 319 -28.64 -34.16 5.23
CA ILE A 319 -28.13 -34.87 6.41
C ILE A 319 -27.00 -35.79 5.97
N PHE A 320 -25.84 -35.68 6.62
CA PHE A 320 -24.67 -36.50 6.34
C PHE A 320 -24.43 -37.47 7.52
N PRO A 321 -24.40 -38.79 7.28
CA PRO A 321 -24.12 -39.77 8.33
C PRO A 321 -22.65 -39.68 8.76
N CYS A 322 -22.44 -39.75 10.07
CA CYS A 322 -21.12 -39.70 10.69
C CYS A 322 -20.73 -41.09 11.19
N ASN A 323 -19.65 -41.67 10.64
CA ASN A 323 -19.11 -42.97 11.06
C ASN A 323 -18.17 -42.86 12.29
N SER A 324 -18.34 -41.83 13.13
CA SER A 324 -17.39 -41.50 14.20
C SER A 324 -18.05 -41.51 15.59
N SER A 325 -17.26 -41.79 16.63
CA SER A 325 -17.68 -41.97 18.01
C SER A 325 -18.28 -40.73 18.73
N ASN A 326 -18.22 -39.53 18.14
CA ASN A 326 -18.66 -38.31 18.82
C ASN A 326 -20.07 -37.85 18.44
N TYR A 327 -20.48 -38.08 17.18
CA TYR A 327 -21.80 -37.72 16.66
C TYR A 327 -22.22 -38.74 15.59
N ASN A 328 -23.50 -39.08 15.54
CA ASN A 328 -24.09 -40.03 14.57
C ASN A 328 -24.44 -39.37 13.24
N ASN A 329 -24.81 -38.08 13.24
CA ASN A 329 -25.04 -37.32 12.02
C ASN A 329 -24.71 -35.84 12.18
N VAL A 330 -24.51 -35.17 11.04
CA VAL A 330 -24.53 -33.72 10.96
C VAL A 330 -25.55 -33.31 9.90
N SER A 331 -26.45 -32.40 10.27
CA SER A 331 -27.37 -31.75 9.34
C SER A 331 -26.90 -30.33 9.06
N ILE A 332 -27.07 -29.91 7.80
CA ILE A 332 -26.66 -28.57 7.35
C ILE A 332 -27.92 -27.78 7.05
N THR A 333 -28.05 -26.61 7.68
CA THR A 333 -29.09 -25.64 7.37
C THR A 333 -28.46 -24.31 7.02
N THR A 334 -29.16 -23.55 6.19
CA THR A 334 -28.93 -22.12 5.99
C THR A 334 -29.87 -21.36 6.92
N ASP A 335 -29.45 -20.19 7.39
CA ASP A 335 -30.38 -19.25 8.03
C ASP A 335 -31.38 -18.67 7.01
#